data_AF-A0A2K8P014-F1
#
_entry.id   AF-A0A2K8P014-F1
#
_cell.length_a   1.000
_cell.length_b   1.000
_cell.length_c   1.000
_cell.angle_alpha   90.00
_cell.angle_beta   90.00
_cell.angle_gamma   90.00
#
_symmetry.space_group_name_H-M   'P 1'
#
loop_
_entity.id
_entity.type
_entity.pdbx_description
1 polymer ?
#
loop_
_entity_poly.entity_id
_entity_poly.type
_entity_poly.pdbx_seq_one_letter_code
_entity_poly.pdbx_strand_id
1 'polypeptide(L)'
;MKKVKFKSNFRLNFKVKDKDQTVQEKNAHLYKVAILSMFIFIVLMIPTYIFSWIVFTDINLKIYFNFWPELIKILDVPAKKEIAVPVYLGWDFFIVAIIGFVMLKPFLSSSGTSNNVKTGYWIVLILFCMISALFSSIGQYHFSKFQEFFTFESLIIQPENASTYQVPQVIVEISKQFTENRSESYTWASEDAIWWILFIQIIVIFMLSLSIQNAVIVESENLNINKYIDYISKRKKELNQNKLRAFLSKIFKNSDKNISNWTILAAGCILLPQFIYVVMISFETTKAAMLTRTIHVLQELLKRYGIEGQLLDPKFDGILKYESNYFVYCSLPIIGLGTTIATFMYFISVSIRGENKSQNLFITQYFIIYTNLLVLTCLNIVSKVQVGNLVGLWNGSTENQSTIGKDFISKIHLIMGENFEFIEKAYYLDQINGNITFAWSNLINIVSESIILFGLIISSFLIIGVNIMRTTIFKKRVGAQILFSERLAKRRRGNKNVK
;
A
#
# COMPACT_ATOMS: atom_id res chain seq x y z
N MET A 1 -56.06 1.37 9.29
CA MET A 1 -54.62 1.14 9.01
C MET A 1 -54.40 0.94 7.51
N LYS A 2 -53.75 1.89 6.81
CA LYS A 2 -53.35 1.71 5.40
C LYS A 2 -52.16 0.73 5.35
N LYS A 3 -52.36 -0.46 4.78
CA LYS A 3 -51.28 -1.39 4.46
C LYS A 3 -50.38 -0.76 3.39
N VAL A 4 -49.22 -0.26 3.79
CA VAL A 4 -48.15 0.13 2.87
C VAL A 4 -47.62 -1.16 2.21
N LYS A 5 -48.09 -1.46 1.00
CA LYS A 5 -47.52 -2.53 0.17
C LYS A 5 -46.18 -2.04 -0.39
N PHE A 6 -45.08 -2.43 0.23
CA PHE A 6 -43.75 -2.34 -0.39
C PHE A 6 -43.70 -3.31 -1.59
N LYS A 7 -44.06 -2.83 -2.78
CA LYS A 7 -43.81 -3.53 -4.05
C LYS A 7 -42.32 -3.35 -4.40
N SER A 8 -41.46 -4.13 -3.77
CA SER A 8 -40.08 -4.28 -4.23
C SER A 8 -40.09 -5.17 -5.48
N ASN A 9 -40.03 -4.57 -6.67
CA ASN A 9 -39.87 -5.30 -7.93
C ASN A 9 -38.39 -5.68 -8.18
N PHE A 10 -37.63 -6.02 -7.13
CA PHE A 10 -36.25 -6.45 -7.28
C PHE A 10 -36.20 -7.87 -7.84
N ARG A 11 -35.62 -8.03 -9.03
CA ARG A 11 -35.35 -9.34 -9.63
C ARG A 11 -33.90 -9.40 -10.08
N LEU A 12 -33.16 -10.36 -9.52
CA LEU A 12 -31.80 -10.69 -9.96
C LEU A 12 -31.86 -11.29 -11.37
N ASN A 13 -31.00 -10.81 -12.26
CA ASN A 13 -30.95 -11.30 -13.64
C ASN A 13 -29.75 -12.22 -13.84
N PHE A 14 -29.97 -13.53 -13.82
CA PHE A 14 -28.94 -14.53 -14.13
C PHE A 14 -28.85 -14.86 -15.63
N LYS A 15 -29.77 -14.38 -16.48
CA LYS A 15 -29.82 -14.77 -17.90
C LYS A 15 -28.70 -14.11 -18.72
N VAL A 16 -27.98 -14.91 -19.49
CA VAL A 16 -26.95 -14.42 -20.44
C VAL A 16 -27.59 -14.02 -21.77
N LYS A 17 -28.55 -14.81 -22.26
CA LYS A 17 -29.28 -14.56 -23.51
C LYS A 17 -30.48 -13.65 -23.23
N ASP A 18 -30.57 -12.56 -23.98
CA ASP A 18 -31.71 -11.65 -23.96
C ASP A 18 -32.23 -11.46 -25.39
N LYS A 19 -33.48 -10.99 -25.55
CA LYS A 19 -34.07 -10.78 -26.88
C LYS A 19 -33.42 -9.61 -27.62
N ASP A 20 -32.80 -8.69 -26.89
CA ASP A 20 -32.07 -7.55 -27.43
C ASP A 20 -30.56 -7.84 -27.46
N GLN A 21 -29.98 -7.79 -28.66
CA GLN A 21 -28.57 -8.09 -28.93
C GLN A 21 -27.62 -7.16 -28.15
N THR A 22 -28.01 -5.89 -27.94
CA THR A 22 -27.20 -4.91 -27.21
C THR A 22 -27.13 -5.23 -25.71
N VAL A 23 -28.24 -5.72 -25.15
CA VAL A 23 -28.34 -6.16 -23.75
C VAL A 23 -27.58 -7.47 -23.53
N GLN A 24 -27.63 -8.38 -24.50
CA GLN A 24 -26.87 -9.63 -24.49
C GLN A 24 -25.36 -9.39 -24.49
N GLU A 25 -24.84 -8.51 -25.36
CA GLU A 25 -23.42 -8.15 -25.41
C GLU A 25 -22.94 -7.53 -24.10
N LYS A 26 -23.74 -6.62 -23.51
CA LYS A 26 -23.44 -6.02 -22.20
C LYS A 26 -23.42 -7.06 -21.08
N ASN A 27 -24.37 -8.00 -21.07
CA ASN A 27 -24.44 -9.07 -20.08
C ASN A 27 -23.26 -10.04 -20.19
N ALA A 28 -22.86 -10.41 -21.41
CA ALA A 28 -21.69 -11.26 -21.65
C ALA A 28 -20.38 -10.56 -21.22
N HIS A 29 -20.24 -9.28 -21.53
CA HIS A 29 -19.10 -8.47 -21.08
C HIS A 29 -19.01 -8.41 -19.54
N LEU A 30 -20.14 -8.19 -18.84
CA LEU A 30 -20.18 -8.18 -17.37
C LEU A 30 -19.77 -9.51 -16.75
N TYR A 31 -20.22 -10.65 -17.32
CA TYR A 31 -19.78 -11.97 -16.87
C TYR A 31 -18.27 -12.18 -17.06
N LYS A 32 -17.74 -11.80 -18.23
CA LYS A 32 -16.30 -11.91 -18.51
C LYS A 32 -15.48 -11.11 -17.50
N VAL A 33 -15.89 -9.87 -17.22
CA VAL A 33 -15.23 -9.01 -16.22
C VAL A 33 -15.33 -9.60 -14.82
N ALA A 34 -16.49 -10.13 -14.42
CA ALA A 34 -16.68 -10.76 -13.11
C ALA A 34 -15.78 -11.99 -12.91
N ILE A 35 -15.77 -12.91 -13.88
CA ILE A 35 -14.96 -14.13 -13.83
C ILE A 35 -13.46 -13.80 -13.84
N LEU A 36 -13.03 -12.89 -14.72
CA LEU A 36 -11.63 -12.49 -14.79
C LEU A 36 -11.19 -11.81 -13.48
N SER A 37 -12.03 -10.94 -12.92
CA SER A 37 -11.72 -10.25 -11.65
C SER A 37 -11.63 -11.23 -10.48
N MET A 38 -12.54 -12.21 -10.43
CA MET A 38 -12.51 -13.29 -9.45
C MET A 38 -11.24 -14.11 -9.57
N PHE A 39 -10.88 -14.53 -10.79
CA PHE A 39 -9.65 -15.29 -11.05
C PHE A 39 -8.41 -14.53 -10.60
N ILE A 40 -8.28 -13.26 -10.99
CA ILE A 40 -7.15 -12.40 -10.58
C ILE A 40 -7.10 -12.29 -9.05
N PHE A 41 -8.25 -12.12 -8.39
CA PHE A 41 -8.31 -12.01 -6.94
C PHE A 41 -7.92 -13.33 -6.23
N ILE A 42 -8.31 -14.49 -6.76
CA ILE A 42 -7.87 -15.80 -6.24
C ILE A 42 -6.35 -15.93 -6.36
N VAL A 43 -5.78 -15.62 -7.53
CA VAL A 43 -4.33 -15.67 -7.75
C VAL A 43 -3.60 -14.72 -6.79
N LEU A 44 -4.18 -13.56 -6.54
CA LEU A 44 -3.62 -12.56 -5.64
C LEU A 44 -3.54 -13.03 -4.18
N MET A 45 -4.42 -13.95 -3.77
CA MET A 45 -4.51 -14.49 -2.42
C MET A 45 -3.70 -15.79 -2.22
N ILE A 46 -2.95 -16.25 -3.24
CA ILE A 46 -2.07 -17.42 -3.12
C ILE A 46 -1.06 -17.28 -1.96
N PRO A 47 -0.36 -16.14 -1.75
CA PRO A 47 0.54 -15.99 -0.61
C PRO A 47 -0.18 -16.18 0.74
N THR A 48 -1.39 -15.64 0.89
CA THR A 48 -2.22 -15.83 2.08
C THR A 48 -2.56 -17.29 2.32
N TYR A 49 -2.83 -18.06 1.26
CA TYR A 49 -3.10 -19.49 1.37
C TYR A 49 -1.88 -20.27 1.88
N ILE A 50 -0.70 -20.02 1.30
CA ILE A 50 0.55 -20.66 1.73
C ILE A 50 0.86 -20.29 3.19
N PHE A 51 0.70 -19.01 3.55
CA PHE A 51 0.87 -18.55 4.93
C PHE A 51 -0.08 -19.26 5.90
N SER A 52 -1.35 -19.37 5.54
CA SER A 52 -2.35 -20.05 6.38
C SER A 52 -1.96 -21.51 6.60
N TRP A 53 -1.47 -22.18 5.56
CA TRP A 53 -0.96 -23.55 5.68
C TRP A 53 0.17 -23.62 6.72
N ILE A 54 1.19 -22.76 6.61
CA ILE A 54 2.32 -22.70 7.54
C ILE A 54 1.85 -22.51 8.98
N VAL A 55 0.97 -21.55 9.24
CA VAL A 55 0.43 -21.26 10.59
C VAL A 55 -0.22 -22.48 11.25
N PHE A 56 -0.83 -23.37 10.46
CA PHE A 56 -1.50 -24.56 11.00
C PHE A 56 -0.60 -25.80 11.04
N THR A 57 0.44 -25.86 10.21
CA THR A 57 1.35 -27.02 10.15
C THR A 57 2.58 -26.88 11.03
N ASP A 58 3.12 -25.67 11.22
CA ASP A 58 4.38 -25.43 11.92
C ASP A 58 4.36 -25.96 13.36
N ILE A 59 5.31 -26.85 13.67
CA ILE A 59 5.48 -27.49 14.97
C ILE A 59 6.10 -26.51 15.97
N ASN A 60 7.05 -25.67 15.54
CA ASN A 60 7.71 -24.69 16.39
C ASN A 60 6.74 -23.60 16.84
N LEU A 61 5.80 -23.22 15.97
CA LEU A 61 4.73 -22.29 16.35
C LEU A 61 3.79 -22.90 17.41
N LYS A 62 3.51 -24.20 17.34
CA LYS A 62 2.72 -24.90 18.38
C LYS A 62 3.46 -24.95 19.71
N ILE A 63 4.75 -25.27 19.69
CA ILE A 63 5.63 -25.25 20.87
C ILE A 63 5.61 -23.85 21.50
N TYR A 64 5.83 -22.81 20.71
CA TYR A 64 5.77 -21.42 21.14
C TYR A 64 4.44 -21.08 21.83
N PHE A 65 3.30 -21.48 21.26
CA PHE A 65 2.00 -21.21 21.86
C PHE A 65 1.74 -21.97 23.16
N ASN A 66 2.37 -23.13 23.37
CA ASN A 66 2.26 -23.86 24.63
C ASN A 66 2.97 -23.14 25.78
N PHE A 67 4.15 -22.58 25.51
CA PHE A 67 4.93 -21.83 26.49
C PHE A 67 4.57 -20.33 26.58
N TRP A 68 3.72 -19.83 25.68
CA TRP A 68 3.33 -18.41 25.62
C TRP A 68 2.85 -17.79 26.95
N PRO A 69 2.05 -18.46 27.81
CA PRO A 69 1.61 -17.89 29.09
C PRO A 69 2.76 -17.58 30.06
N GLU A 70 3.89 -18.23 29.89
CA GLU A 70 5.10 -18.01 30.69
C GLU A 70 6.01 -16.99 30.01
N LEU A 71 6.10 -17.02 28.68
CA LEU A 71 6.85 -16.04 27.90
C LEU A 71 6.33 -14.60 28.07
N ILE A 72 5.01 -14.39 28.07
CA ILE A 72 4.43 -13.04 28.18
C ILE A 72 4.77 -12.32 29.49
N LYS A 73 5.16 -13.06 30.54
CA LYS A 73 5.60 -12.47 31.81
C LYS A 73 6.97 -11.83 31.72
N ILE A 74 7.74 -12.18 30.68
CA ILE A 74 9.14 -11.83 30.50
C ILE A 74 9.32 -10.98 29.25
N LEU A 75 8.48 -11.17 28.22
CA LEU A 75 8.64 -10.59 26.89
C LEU A 75 7.32 -10.13 26.27
N ASP A 76 7.41 -9.07 25.46
CA ASP A 76 6.32 -8.66 24.59
C ASP A 76 6.32 -9.49 23.29
N VAL A 77 5.71 -10.69 23.36
CA VAL A 77 5.68 -11.66 22.25
C VAL A 77 4.25 -11.93 21.77
N PRO A 78 4.05 -12.08 20.44
CA PRO A 78 2.71 -12.06 19.85
C PRO A 78 1.84 -13.23 20.30
N ALA A 79 0.60 -12.92 20.68
CA ALA A 79 -0.34 -13.94 21.12
C ALA A 79 -0.85 -14.81 19.96
N LYS A 80 -1.29 -16.03 20.25
CA LYS A 80 -1.99 -16.88 19.28
C LYS A 80 -3.17 -16.16 18.61
N LYS A 81 -3.88 -15.32 19.36
CA LYS A 81 -5.02 -14.55 18.84
C LYS A 81 -4.58 -13.50 17.83
N GLU A 82 -3.43 -12.89 18.01
CA GLU A 82 -2.90 -11.83 17.13
C GLU A 82 -2.45 -12.39 15.78
N ILE A 83 -2.03 -13.65 15.73
CA ILE A 83 -1.66 -14.33 14.48
C ILE A 83 -2.91 -14.96 13.84
N ALA A 84 -3.65 -15.78 14.58
CA ALA A 84 -4.70 -16.62 14.00
C ALA A 84 -6.01 -15.86 13.68
N VAL A 85 -6.44 -14.92 14.52
CA VAL A 85 -7.73 -14.20 14.31
C VAL A 85 -7.70 -13.38 13.02
N PRO A 86 -6.65 -12.59 12.72
CA PRO A 86 -6.58 -11.88 11.44
C PRO A 86 -6.58 -12.83 10.23
N VAL A 87 -5.95 -14.00 10.33
CA VAL A 87 -6.01 -15.01 9.25
C VAL A 87 -7.43 -15.50 9.00
N TYR A 88 -8.17 -15.84 10.06
CA TYR A 88 -9.57 -16.27 9.92
C TYR A 88 -10.46 -15.16 9.35
N LEU A 89 -10.35 -13.93 9.87
CA LEU A 89 -11.08 -12.78 9.32
C LEU A 89 -10.72 -12.52 7.86
N GLY A 90 -9.44 -12.65 7.50
CA GLY A 90 -8.96 -12.55 6.12
C GLY A 90 -9.68 -13.54 5.20
N TRP A 91 -9.82 -14.80 5.63
CA TRP A 91 -10.57 -15.83 4.91
C TRP A 91 -12.07 -15.58 4.84
N ASP A 92 -12.69 -15.09 5.91
CA ASP A 92 -14.12 -14.76 5.92
C ASP A 92 -14.43 -13.69 4.87
N PHE A 93 -13.66 -12.58 4.86
CA PHE A 93 -13.81 -11.53 3.86
C PHE A 93 -13.46 -12.01 2.44
N PHE A 94 -12.51 -12.95 2.30
CA PHE A 94 -12.19 -13.57 1.01
C PHE A 94 -13.39 -14.32 0.45
N ILE A 95 -14.02 -15.20 1.25
CA ILE A 95 -15.18 -16.00 0.82
C ILE A 95 -16.35 -15.08 0.46
N VAL A 96 -16.62 -14.06 1.28
CA VAL A 96 -17.67 -13.07 0.99
C VAL A 96 -17.38 -12.31 -0.31
N ALA A 97 -16.12 -11.95 -0.57
CA ALA A 97 -15.73 -11.31 -1.84
C ALA A 97 -15.93 -12.24 -3.04
N ILE A 98 -15.60 -13.53 -2.94
CA ILE A 98 -15.85 -14.52 -4.00
C ILE A 98 -17.35 -14.62 -4.31
N ILE A 99 -18.19 -14.75 -3.28
CA ILE A 99 -19.65 -14.74 -3.45
C ILE A 99 -20.09 -13.43 -4.12
N GLY A 100 -19.50 -12.30 -3.71
CA GLY A 100 -19.77 -11.00 -4.31
C GLY A 100 -19.35 -10.88 -5.78
N PHE A 101 -18.25 -11.51 -6.21
CA PHE A 101 -17.88 -11.59 -7.61
C PHE A 101 -18.87 -12.45 -8.42
N VAL A 102 -19.29 -13.59 -7.88
CA VAL A 102 -20.31 -14.45 -8.52
C VAL A 102 -21.64 -13.69 -8.68
N MET A 103 -22.03 -12.91 -7.66
CA MET A 103 -23.26 -12.12 -7.65
C MET A 103 -23.15 -10.78 -8.39
N LEU A 104 -21.95 -10.41 -8.88
CA LEU A 104 -21.69 -9.12 -9.51
C LEU A 104 -22.61 -8.86 -10.70
N LYS A 105 -22.67 -9.78 -11.67
CA LYS A 105 -23.56 -9.61 -12.83
C LYS A 105 -25.04 -9.62 -12.44
N PRO A 106 -25.55 -10.62 -11.69
CA PRO A 106 -26.96 -10.67 -11.29
C PRO A 106 -27.45 -9.39 -10.59
N PHE A 107 -26.58 -8.80 -9.76
CA PHE A 107 -26.89 -7.58 -9.04
C PHE A 107 -26.85 -6.33 -9.93
N LEU A 108 -25.80 -6.16 -10.73
CA LEU A 108 -25.65 -5.00 -11.61
C LEU A 108 -26.68 -4.95 -12.75
N SER A 109 -27.14 -6.10 -13.22
CA SER A 109 -28.16 -6.24 -14.27
C SER A 109 -29.60 -6.35 -13.73
N SER A 110 -29.80 -6.26 -12.41
CA SER A 110 -31.14 -6.33 -11.82
C SER A 110 -32.03 -5.16 -12.25
N SER A 111 -33.29 -5.46 -12.56
CA SER A 111 -34.34 -4.48 -12.84
C SER A 111 -34.91 -3.97 -11.51
N GLY A 112 -34.97 -2.65 -11.32
CA GLY A 112 -35.58 -2.03 -10.13
C GLY A 112 -34.60 -1.52 -9.06
N THR A 113 -33.29 -1.69 -9.24
CA THR A 113 -32.25 -1.06 -8.39
C THR A 113 -31.78 0.26 -8.98
N SER A 114 -31.61 1.27 -8.12
CA SER A 114 -31.02 2.55 -8.52
C SER A 114 -29.53 2.39 -8.85
N ASN A 115 -29.00 3.24 -9.73
CA ASN A 115 -27.57 3.26 -10.06
C ASN A 115 -26.68 3.48 -8.82
N ASN A 116 -27.18 4.18 -7.80
CA ASN A 116 -26.47 4.41 -6.55
C ASN A 116 -26.28 3.10 -5.75
N VAL A 117 -27.30 2.25 -5.67
CA VAL A 117 -27.20 0.94 -5.00
C VAL A 117 -26.25 0.01 -5.76
N LYS A 118 -26.31 0.02 -7.10
CA LYS A 118 -25.35 -0.71 -7.96
C LYS A 118 -23.92 -0.24 -7.75
N THR A 119 -23.74 1.07 -7.55
CA THR A 119 -22.44 1.68 -7.27
C THR A 119 -21.92 1.30 -5.88
N GLY A 120 -22.79 1.37 -4.86
CA GLY A 120 -22.45 0.95 -3.50
C GLY A 120 -22.05 -0.52 -3.43
N TYR A 121 -22.71 -1.40 -4.18
CA TYR A 121 -22.38 -2.83 -4.21
C TYR A 121 -20.94 -3.12 -4.63
N TRP A 122 -20.47 -2.56 -5.75
CA TRP A 122 -19.10 -2.85 -6.18
C TRP A 122 -18.07 -2.15 -5.27
N ILE A 123 -18.39 -0.98 -4.69
CA ILE A 123 -17.54 -0.33 -3.68
C ILE A 123 -17.36 -1.25 -2.47
N VAL A 124 -18.45 -1.83 -1.95
CA VAL A 124 -18.41 -2.77 -0.83
C VAL A 124 -17.63 -4.03 -1.20
N LEU A 125 -17.80 -4.55 -2.42
CA LEU A 125 -17.03 -5.70 -2.91
C LEU A 125 -15.52 -5.42 -2.90
N ILE A 126 -15.11 -4.25 -3.41
CA ILE A 126 -13.70 -3.84 -3.41
C ILE A 126 -13.19 -3.62 -1.99
N LEU A 127 -14.01 -3.05 -1.11
CA LEU A 127 -13.67 -2.88 0.30
C LEU A 127 -13.42 -4.25 0.97
N PHE A 128 -14.23 -5.27 0.71
CA PHE A 128 -13.98 -6.62 1.22
C PHE A 128 -12.71 -7.25 0.65
N CYS A 129 -12.40 -7.02 -0.62
CA CYS A 129 -11.12 -7.46 -1.20
C CYS A 129 -9.93 -6.82 -0.45
N MET A 130 -10.00 -5.51 -0.17
CA MET A 130 -8.96 -4.79 0.56
C MET A 130 -8.83 -5.25 2.01
N ILE A 131 -9.96 -5.40 2.71
CA ILE A 131 -9.99 -5.85 4.11
C ILE A 131 -9.45 -7.28 4.24
N SER A 132 -9.78 -8.16 3.29
CA SER A 132 -9.25 -9.53 3.27
C SER A 132 -7.73 -9.56 3.16
N ALA A 133 -7.14 -8.78 2.24
CA ALA A 133 -5.69 -8.65 2.10
C ALA A 133 -5.06 -8.03 3.37
N LEU A 134 -5.65 -6.96 3.90
CA LEU A 134 -5.15 -6.26 5.10
C LEU A 134 -5.08 -7.20 6.32
N PHE A 135 -6.16 -7.89 6.65
CA PHE A 135 -6.18 -8.81 7.80
C PHE A 135 -5.19 -9.97 7.61
N SER A 136 -5.06 -10.48 6.39
CA SER A 136 -4.06 -11.50 6.08
C SER A 136 -2.63 -11.01 6.33
N SER A 137 -2.32 -9.77 5.94
CA SER A 137 -0.99 -9.17 6.16
C SER A 137 -0.74 -8.83 7.62
N ILE A 138 -1.76 -8.43 8.39
CA ILE A 138 -1.62 -8.24 9.85
C ILE A 138 -1.25 -9.58 10.53
N GLY A 139 -1.90 -10.68 10.13
CA GLY A 139 -1.54 -12.01 10.66
C GLY A 139 -0.09 -12.39 10.32
N GLN A 140 0.33 -12.13 9.08
CA GLN A 140 1.71 -12.34 8.64
C GLN A 140 2.71 -11.48 9.43
N TYR A 141 2.37 -10.22 9.70
CA TYR A 141 3.20 -9.29 10.48
C TYR A 141 3.44 -9.78 11.91
N HIS A 142 2.40 -10.26 12.61
CA HIS A 142 2.60 -10.83 13.94
C HIS A 142 3.37 -12.15 13.89
N PHE A 143 3.20 -12.93 12.81
CA PHE A 143 3.99 -14.14 12.61
C PHE A 143 5.48 -13.85 12.35
N SER A 144 5.83 -12.78 11.61
CA SER A 144 7.23 -12.45 11.38
C SER A 144 7.97 -12.13 12.68
N LYS A 145 7.30 -11.52 13.68
CA LYS A 145 7.86 -11.34 15.03
C LYS A 145 8.15 -12.67 15.74
N PHE A 146 7.25 -13.64 15.61
CA PHE A 146 7.50 -15.00 16.09
C PHE A 146 8.68 -15.64 15.34
N GLN A 147 8.77 -15.46 14.02
CA GLN A 147 9.86 -16.04 13.23
C GLN A 147 11.22 -15.44 13.61
N GLU A 148 11.27 -14.14 13.93
CA GLU A 148 12.49 -13.51 14.47
C GLU A 148 12.87 -14.07 15.85
N PHE A 149 11.88 -14.26 16.72
CA PHE A 149 12.06 -14.96 18.00
C PHE A 149 12.64 -16.36 17.79
N PHE A 150 12.00 -17.17 16.95
CA PHE A 150 12.45 -18.52 16.63
C PHE A 150 13.86 -18.54 16.03
N THR A 151 14.12 -17.68 15.05
CA THR A 151 15.42 -17.62 14.36
C THR A 151 16.53 -17.34 15.35
N PHE A 152 16.34 -16.34 16.22
CA PHE A 152 17.33 -15.98 17.22
C PHE A 152 17.56 -17.10 18.25
N GLU A 153 16.50 -17.64 18.84
CA GLU A 153 16.60 -18.69 19.86
C GLU A 153 17.17 -20.00 19.29
N SER A 154 16.88 -20.33 18.02
CA SER A 154 17.41 -21.54 17.37
C SER A 154 18.92 -21.50 17.08
N LEU A 155 19.53 -20.30 17.11
CA LEU A 155 20.97 -20.09 16.89
C LEU A 155 21.78 -20.21 18.17
N ILE A 156 21.13 -20.17 19.34
CA ILE A 156 21.81 -20.09 20.63
C ILE A 156 21.99 -21.51 21.16
N ILE A 157 23.25 -21.99 21.12
CA ILE A 157 23.62 -23.25 21.73
C ILE A 157 23.78 -22.97 23.22
N GLN A 158 22.81 -23.40 24.04
CA GLN A 158 22.92 -23.32 25.48
C GLN A 158 23.63 -24.58 26.01
N PRO A 159 24.87 -24.48 26.51
CA PRO A 159 25.50 -25.62 27.17
C PRO A 159 24.76 -25.93 28.48
N GLU A 160 24.67 -27.21 28.84
CA GLU A 160 24.02 -27.73 30.07
C GLU A 160 24.57 -27.09 31.37
N ASN A 161 25.70 -26.38 31.30
CA ASN A 161 26.29 -25.57 32.37
C ASN A 161 25.99 -24.06 32.21
N ALA A 162 24.71 -23.69 32.13
CA ALA A 162 24.25 -22.28 32.05
C ALA A 162 24.41 -21.48 33.37
N SER A 163 25.48 -21.72 34.13
CA SER A 163 25.78 -21.01 35.38
C SER A 163 26.21 -19.54 35.19
N THR A 164 26.39 -19.08 33.96
CA THR A 164 26.89 -17.73 33.65
C THR A 164 25.78 -16.69 33.45
N TYR A 165 24.53 -17.12 33.22
CA TYR A 165 23.43 -16.23 32.85
C TYR A 165 22.18 -16.53 33.67
N GLN A 166 21.49 -15.49 34.18
CA GLN A 166 20.16 -15.61 34.78
C GLN A 166 19.08 -15.76 33.68
N VAL A 167 19.22 -16.74 32.79
CA VAL A 167 18.21 -17.00 31.76
C VAL A 167 17.03 -17.74 32.41
N PRO A 168 15.78 -17.28 32.23
CA PRO A 168 14.61 -18.00 32.69
C PRO A 168 14.55 -19.42 32.10
N GLN A 169 14.25 -20.44 32.92
CA GLN A 169 14.23 -21.85 32.50
C GLN A 169 13.36 -22.11 31.26
N VAL A 170 12.26 -21.36 31.11
CA VAL A 170 11.35 -21.43 29.96
C VAL A 170 12.05 -21.11 28.65
N ILE A 171 12.95 -20.12 28.64
CA ILE A 171 13.73 -19.76 27.46
C ILE A 171 14.70 -20.89 27.13
N VAL A 172 15.41 -21.44 28.13
CA VAL A 172 16.33 -22.59 27.95
C VAL A 172 15.63 -23.77 27.28
N GLU A 173 14.43 -24.12 27.75
CA GLU A 173 13.66 -25.25 27.25
C GLU A 173 13.14 -25.02 25.83
N ILE A 174 12.68 -23.81 25.51
CA ILE A 174 12.26 -23.43 24.16
C ILE A 174 13.44 -23.40 23.19
N SER A 175 14.57 -22.76 23.55
CA SER A 175 15.74 -22.70 22.67
C SER A 175 16.20 -24.11 22.32
N LYS A 176 16.24 -25.03 23.30
CA LYS A 176 16.58 -26.44 23.08
C LYS A 176 15.65 -27.10 22.05
N GLN A 177 14.34 -26.97 22.24
CA GLN A 177 13.36 -27.54 21.32
C GLN A 177 13.43 -26.91 19.91
N PHE A 178 13.73 -25.62 19.81
CA PHE A 178 13.90 -24.95 18.52
C PHE A 178 15.20 -25.35 17.80
N THR A 179 16.28 -25.58 18.54
CA THR A 179 17.53 -26.10 17.95
C THR A 179 17.34 -27.53 17.45
N GLU A 180 16.65 -28.40 18.20
CA GLU A 180 16.34 -29.77 17.80
C GLU A 180 15.44 -29.82 16.55
N ASN A 181 14.40 -28.98 16.51
CA ASN A 181 13.41 -28.95 15.43
C ASN A 181 13.75 -27.94 14.32
N ARG A 182 15.00 -27.46 14.26
CA ARG A 182 15.42 -26.41 13.29
C ARG A 182 15.21 -26.83 11.84
N SER A 183 15.42 -28.12 11.54
CA SER A 183 15.26 -28.67 10.19
C SER A 183 13.82 -28.75 9.70
N GLU A 184 12.84 -28.73 10.62
CA GLU A 184 11.41 -28.78 10.33
C GLU A 184 10.75 -27.39 10.34
N SER A 185 11.54 -26.32 10.43
CA SER A 185 11.03 -24.96 10.51
C SER A 185 10.64 -24.40 9.14
N TYR A 186 9.51 -23.68 9.12
CA TYR A 186 9.08 -22.93 7.96
C TYR A 186 9.53 -21.47 8.09
N THR A 187 10.30 -21.01 7.12
CA THR A 187 10.62 -19.59 6.99
C THR A 187 9.56 -18.89 6.14
N TRP A 188 8.86 -17.90 6.70
CA TRP A 188 8.01 -16.99 5.95
C TRP A 188 8.77 -15.73 5.53
N ALA A 189 8.04 -14.80 4.89
CA ALA A 189 8.52 -13.48 4.52
C ALA A 189 8.79 -12.61 5.75
N SER A 190 9.79 -11.73 5.63
CA SER A 190 10.10 -10.74 6.66
C SER A 190 9.07 -9.63 6.75
N GLU A 191 9.12 -8.86 7.84
CA GLU A 191 8.18 -7.77 8.15
C GLU A 191 7.99 -6.82 6.95
N ASP A 192 9.08 -6.36 6.37
CA ASP A 192 9.06 -5.44 5.23
C ASP A 192 8.45 -6.08 3.97
N ALA A 193 8.81 -7.33 3.69
CA ALA A 193 8.31 -8.06 2.53
C ALA A 193 6.79 -8.27 2.59
N ILE A 194 6.23 -8.48 3.78
CA ILE A 194 4.78 -8.61 4.00
C ILE A 194 4.05 -7.32 3.58
N TRP A 195 4.58 -6.15 3.95
CA TRP A 195 4.00 -4.87 3.56
C TRP A 195 4.13 -4.61 2.05
N TRP A 196 5.24 -5.01 1.42
CA TRP A 196 5.40 -4.95 -0.03
C TRP A 196 4.43 -5.86 -0.79
N ILE A 197 4.18 -7.08 -0.28
CA ILE A 197 3.18 -7.99 -0.84
C ILE A 197 1.79 -7.34 -0.74
N LEU A 198 1.39 -6.86 0.45
CA LEU A 198 0.12 -6.15 0.64
C LEU A 198 -0.04 -4.98 -0.34
N PHE A 199 1.04 -4.22 -0.53
CA PHE A 199 1.06 -3.10 -1.45
C PHE A 199 0.75 -3.52 -2.90
N ILE A 200 1.41 -4.57 -3.40
CA ILE A 200 1.14 -5.13 -4.73
C ILE A 200 -0.32 -5.60 -4.81
N GLN A 201 -0.85 -6.22 -3.74
CA GLN A 201 -2.24 -6.65 -3.68
C GLN A 201 -3.23 -5.48 -3.79
N ILE A 202 -2.99 -4.38 -3.08
CA ILE A 202 -3.83 -3.19 -3.15
C ILE A 202 -3.85 -2.59 -4.57
N ILE A 203 -2.68 -2.53 -5.26
CA ILE A 203 -2.61 -2.06 -6.65
C ILE A 203 -3.50 -2.91 -7.55
N VAL A 204 -3.39 -4.23 -7.46
CA VAL A 204 -4.16 -5.15 -8.31
C VAL A 204 -5.65 -5.03 -8.01
N ILE A 205 -6.06 -4.97 -6.74
CA ILE A 205 -7.46 -4.75 -6.34
C ILE A 205 -7.99 -3.42 -6.89
N PHE A 206 -7.18 -2.37 -6.89
CA PHE A 206 -7.55 -1.09 -7.47
C PHE A 206 -7.72 -1.17 -8.99
N MET A 207 -6.88 -1.93 -9.68
CA MET A 207 -7.03 -2.20 -11.11
C MET A 207 -8.30 -3.00 -11.42
N LEU A 208 -8.69 -3.94 -10.54
CA LEU A 208 -9.97 -4.65 -10.62
C LEU A 208 -11.16 -3.69 -10.45
N SER A 209 -11.10 -2.81 -9.46
CA SER A 209 -12.08 -1.75 -9.23
C SER A 209 -12.31 -0.91 -10.50
N LEU A 210 -11.23 -0.47 -11.14
CA LEU A 210 -11.28 0.28 -12.40
C LEU A 210 -11.82 -0.54 -13.58
N SER A 211 -11.64 -1.86 -13.59
CA SER A 211 -12.20 -2.75 -14.61
C SER A 211 -13.71 -2.89 -14.46
N ILE A 212 -14.18 -3.10 -13.23
CA ILE A 212 -15.61 -3.22 -12.89
C ILE A 212 -16.34 -1.90 -13.12
N GLN A 213 -15.77 -0.79 -12.65
CA GLN A 213 -16.34 0.55 -12.86
C GLN A 213 -16.57 0.84 -14.34
N ASN A 214 -15.60 0.47 -15.18
CA ASN A 214 -15.72 0.61 -16.63
C ASN A 214 -16.86 -0.24 -17.19
N ALA A 215 -17.00 -1.49 -16.78
CA ALA A 215 -18.06 -2.36 -17.28
C ALA A 215 -19.47 -1.84 -16.93
N VAL A 216 -19.59 -1.03 -15.87
CA VAL A 216 -20.86 -0.45 -15.39
C VAL A 216 -21.19 0.90 -16.04
N ILE A 217 -20.20 1.78 -16.24
CA ILE A 217 -20.39 3.21 -16.56
C ILE A 217 -20.31 3.53 -18.07
N VAL A 218 -20.23 2.56 -18.99
CA VAL A 218 -20.33 2.88 -20.43
C VAL A 218 -21.75 3.35 -20.76
N GLU A 219 -21.98 4.64 -20.58
CA GLU A 219 -23.14 5.40 -21.07
C GLU A 219 -22.82 5.91 -22.48
N SER A 220 -23.72 5.59 -23.41
CA SER A 220 -23.61 5.96 -24.83
C SER A 220 -23.60 7.47 -25.10
N GLU A 221 -23.98 8.30 -24.13
CA GLU A 221 -24.11 9.76 -24.30
C GLU A 221 -22.76 10.50 -24.34
N ASN A 222 -21.73 10.04 -23.60
CA ASN A 222 -20.40 10.68 -23.59
C ASN A 222 -19.67 10.58 -24.94
N LEU A 223 -20.03 9.60 -25.78
CA LEU A 223 -19.50 9.45 -27.13
C LEU A 223 -19.88 10.61 -28.07
N ASN A 224 -21.00 11.30 -27.83
CA ASN A 224 -21.47 12.38 -28.71
C ASN A 224 -20.81 13.73 -28.40
N ILE A 225 -20.59 14.05 -27.12
CA ILE A 225 -19.93 15.29 -26.69
C ILE A 225 -18.46 15.29 -27.14
N ASN A 226 -17.76 14.17 -26.97
CA ASN A 226 -16.36 14.04 -27.41
C ASN A 226 -16.24 14.06 -28.94
N LYS A 227 -17.17 13.46 -29.69
CA LYS A 227 -17.24 13.62 -31.16
C LYS A 227 -17.44 15.07 -31.58
N TYR A 228 -18.26 15.84 -30.86
CA TYR A 228 -18.52 17.26 -31.16
C TYR A 228 -17.31 18.15 -30.84
N ILE A 229 -16.61 17.88 -29.74
CA ILE A 229 -15.35 18.57 -29.37
C ILE A 229 -14.24 18.23 -30.38
N ASP A 230 -14.12 16.97 -30.79
CA ASP A 230 -13.16 16.56 -31.81
C ASP A 230 -13.48 17.17 -33.18
N TYR A 231 -14.76 17.25 -33.55
CA TYR A 231 -15.23 17.92 -34.76
C TYR A 231 -14.86 19.42 -34.76
N ILE A 232 -15.11 20.14 -33.66
CA ILE A 232 -14.73 21.56 -33.53
C ILE A 232 -13.21 21.74 -33.53
N SER A 233 -12.46 20.84 -32.88
CA SER A 233 -11.00 20.93 -32.81
C SER A 233 -10.33 20.60 -34.15
N LYS A 234 -10.92 19.70 -34.95
CA LYS A 234 -10.49 19.41 -36.33
C LYS A 234 -10.78 20.58 -37.26
N ARG A 235 -11.89 21.30 -37.08
CA ARG A 235 -12.22 22.48 -37.90
C ARG A 235 -11.28 23.67 -37.68
N LYS A 236 -10.63 23.77 -36.51
CA LYS A 236 -9.59 24.78 -36.21
C LYS A 236 -8.19 24.41 -36.74
N LYS A 237 -8.01 23.22 -37.33
CA LYS A 237 -6.69 22.67 -37.69
C LYS A 237 -6.19 23.05 -39.08
N GLU A 238 -6.98 23.79 -39.87
CA GLU A 238 -6.68 24.05 -41.29
C GLU A 238 -5.91 25.34 -41.60
N LEU A 239 -5.38 26.07 -40.61
CA LEU A 239 -4.55 27.25 -40.90
C LEU A 239 -3.17 27.13 -40.25
N ASN A 240 -2.22 26.64 -41.07
CA ASN A 240 -0.76 26.70 -40.97
C ASN A 240 -0.15 26.61 -39.54
N GLN A 241 0.26 25.40 -39.13
CA GLN A 241 1.16 25.24 -37.97
C GLN A 241 2.38 24.38 -38.32
N ASN A 242 3.58 24.93 -38.12
CA ASN A 242 4.87 24.23 -38.17
C ASN A 242 4.84 22.90 -37.40
N LYS A 243 5.54 21.85 -37.88
CA LYS A 243 5.58 20.52 -37.23
C LYS A 243 5.90 20.57 -35.72
N LEU A 244 6.81 21.47 -35.32
CA LEU A 244 7.16 21.69 -33.92
C LEU A 244 6.04 22.39 -33.14
N ARG A 245 5.37 23.38 -33.73
CA ARG A 245 4.18 24.04 -33.15
C ARG A 245 2.99 23.08 -33.07
N ALA A 246 2.84 22.17 -34.02
CA ALA A 246 1.83 21.11 -34.03
C ALA A 246 2.12 20.02 -32.99
N PHE A 247 3.38 19.69 -32.75
CA PHE A 247 3.81 18.78 -31.69
C PHE A 247 3.61 19.40 -30.31
N LEU A 248 4.07 20.64 -30.10
CA LEU A 248 3.83 21.41 -28.87
C LEU A 248 2.33 21.61 -28.64
N SER A 249 1.54 21.96 -29.65
CA SER A 249 0.09 22.12 -29.50
C SER A 249 -0.63 20.80 -29.22
N LYS A 250 -0.04 19.66 -29.58
CA LYS A 250 -0.55 18.32 -29.25
C LYS A 250 -0.21 17.89 -27.81
N ILE A 251 0.96 18.25 -27.29
CA ILE A 251 1.40 17.96 -25.91
C ILE A 251 0.77 18.93 -24.90
N PHE A 252 0.64 20.20 -25.26
CA PHE A 252 0.04 21.25 -24.44
C PHE A 252 -1.43 21.50 -24.77
N LYS A 253 -2.09 20.63 -25.56
CA LYS A 253 -3.55 20.69 -25.75
C LYS A 253 -4.19 20.52 -24.36
N ASN A 254 -5.06 21.45 -23.99
CA ASN A 254 -5.76 21.42 -22.70
C ASN A 254 -6.90 20.39 -22.77
N SER A 255 -6.53 19.11 -22.72
CA SER A 255 -7.39 17.93 -22.76
C SER A 255 -7.22 17.14 -21.46
N ASP A 256 -8.24 16.42 -21.00
CA ASP A 256 -8.17 15.66 -19.74
C ASP A 256 -7.04 14.63 -19.80
N LYS A 257 -6.80 14.04 -20.98
CA LYS A 257 -5.70 13.10 -21.22
C LYS A 257 -4.33 13.75 -21.03
N ASN A 258 -4.13 14.95 -21.57
CA ASN A 258 -2.85 15.65 -21.43
C ASN A 258 -2.63 16.16 -20.01
N ILE A 259 -3.69 16.68 -19.36
CA ILE A 259 -3.66 17.06 -17.94
C ILE A 259 -3.29 15.84 -17.10
N SER A 260 -3.89 14.67 -17.37
CA SER A 260 -3.55 13.40 -16.71
C SER A 260 -2.09 13.03 -16.93
N ASN A 261 -1.55 13.16 -18.15
CA ASN A 261 -0.15 12.87 -18.46
C ASN A 261 0.82 13.79 -17.72
N TRP A 262 0.53 15.09 -17.65
CA TRP A 262 1.33 16.04 -16.90
C TRP A 262 1.25 15.79 -15.39
N THR A 263 0.08 15.36 -14.89
CA THR A 263 -0.09 14.93 -13.50
C THR A 263 0.75 13.68 -13.21
N ILE A 264 0.77 12.70 -14.12
CA ILE A 264 1.60 11.50 -14.01
C ILE A 264 3.09 11.85 -13.97
N LEU A 265 3.54 12.74 -14.87
CA LEU A 265 4.95 13.14 -14.93
C LEU A 265 5.36 13.89 -13.66
N ALA A 266 4.58 14.88 -13.23
CA ALA A 266 4.84 15.64 -12.01
C ALA A 266 4.83 14.73 -10.76
N ALA A 267 3.78 13.93 -10.59
CA ALA A 267 3.69 13.00 -9.46
C ALA A 267 4.80 11.95 -9.50
N GLY A 268 5.21 11.45 -10.68
CA GLY A 268 6.33 10.52 -10.83
C GLY A 268 7.67 11.12 -10.38
N CYS A 269 7.95 12.37 -10.75
CA CYS A 269 9.16 13.07 -10.30
C CYS A 269 9.20 13.28 -8.77
N ILE A 270 8.04 13.52 -8.15
CA ILE A 270 7.92 13.67 -6.68
C ILE A 270 8.04 12.30 -5.98
N LEU A 271 7.44 11.28 -6.58
CA LEU A 271 7.33 9.95 -5.98
C LEU A 271 8.64 9.15 -6.05
N LEU A 272 9.44 9.35 -7.10
CA LEU A 272 10.70 8.63 -7.30
C LEU A 272 11.70 8.75 -6.12
N PRO A 273 12.06 9.95 -5.63
CA PRO A 273 12.98 10.06 -4.48
C PRO A 273 12.39 9.45 -3.20
N GLN A 274 11.06 9.55 -3.01
CA GLN A 274 10.36 8.92 -1.90
C GLN A 274 10.38 7.39 -2.00
N PHE A 275 10.20 6.85 -3.19
CA PHE A 275 10.28 5.42 -3.48
C PHE A 275 11.69 4.88 -3.18
N ILE A 276 12.74 5.57 -3.66
CA ILE A 276 14.13 5.17 -3.40
C ILE A 276 14.39 5.13 -1.89
N TYR A 277 13.99 6.17 -1.15
CA TYR A 277 14.17 6.22 0.29
C TYR A 277 13.49 5.04 1.01
N VAL A 278 12.23 4.75 0.66
CA VAL A 278 11.48 3.63 1.26
C VAL A 278 12.16 2.29 0.97
N VAL A 279 12.64 2.07 -0.26
CA VAL A 279 13.45 0.88 -0.59
C VAL A 279 14.69 0.79 0.31
N MET A 280 15.35 1.92 0.59
CA MET A 280 16.56 1.92 1.41
C MET A 280 16.35 1.65 2.90
N ILE A 281 15.13 1.83 3.43
CA ILE A 281 14.83 1.52 4.84
C ILE A 281 14.16 0.16 5.03
N SER A 282 13.68 -0.47 3.95
CA SER A 282 12.89 -1.71 3.98
C SER A 282 13.63 -2.98 3.54
N PHE A 283 14.82 -2.88 2.94
CA PHE A 283 15.56 -4.07 2.53
C PHE A 283 16.62 -4.42 3.57
N GLU A 284 16.54 -5.61 4.16
CA GLU A 284 17.45 -6.11 5.21
C GLU A 284 18.93 -6.01 4.85
N THR A 285 19.27 -6.01 3.55
CA THR A 285 20.64 -5.87 3.03
C THR A 285 21.17 -4.44 3.03
N THR A 286 20.33 -3.46 3.39
CA THR A 286 20.73 -2.04 3.44
C THR A 286 21.19 -1.67 4.84
N LYS A 287 22.25 -0.86 4.92
CA LYS A 287 22.79 -0.41 6.22
C LYS A 287 21.77 0.31 7.10
N ALA A 288 20.79 0.99 6.49
CA ALA A 288 19.75 1.68 7.24
C ALA A 288 18.79 0.67 7.90
N ALA A 289 18.34 -0.35 7.17
CA ALA A 289 17.51 -1.41 7.72
C ALA A 289 18.28 -2.27 8.75
N MET A 290 19.56 -2.58 8.51
CA MET A 290 20.41 -3.30 9.47
C MET A 290 20.51 -2.54 10.79
N LEU A 291 20.76 -1.24 10.75
CA LEU A 291 20.84 -0.39 11.93
C LEU A 291 19.51 -0.35 12.68
N THR A 292 18.40 -0.07 11.99
CA THR A 292 17.09 0.06 12.64
C THR A 292 16.60 -1.27 13.20
N ARG A 293 16.87 -2.39 12.53
CA ARG A 293 16.58 -3.74 13.02
C ARG A 293 17.44 -4.13 14.21
N THR A 294 18.72 -3.74 14.22
CA THR A 294 19.61 -3.98 15.37
C THR A 294 19.09 -3.29 16.62
N ILE A 295 18.60 -2.05 16.51
CA ILE A 295 18.08 -1.30 17.65
C ILE A 295 16.69 -1.78 18.07
N HIS A 296 15.81 -2.11 17.11
CA HIS A 296 14.43 -2.49 17.44
C HIS A 296 14.29 -3.97 17.83
N VAL A 297 14.88 -4.87 17.05
CA VAL A 297 14.67 -6.32 17.18
C VAL A 297 15.73 -6.92 18.09
N LEU A 298 17.01 -6.74 17.77
CA LEU A 298 18.08 -7.43 18.51
C LEU A 298 18.14 -7.00 19.98
N GLN A 299 17.90 -5.72 20.29
CA GLN A 299 17.85 -5.24 21.67
C GLN A 299 16.78 -5.94 22.51
N GLU A 300 15.56 -6.07 22.00
CA GLU A 300 14.44 -6.72 22.69
C GLU A 300 14.72 -8.22 22.93
N LEU A 301 15.38 -8.87 21.96
CA LEU A 301 15.82 -10.27 22.10
C LEU A 301 16.91 -10.40 23.16
N LEU A 302 17.80 -9.42 23.27
CA LEU A 302 18.92 -9.44 24.22
C LEU A 302 18.47 -9.21 25.68
N LYS A 303 17.39 -8.48 25.97
CA LYS A 303 16.88 -8.27 27.36
C LYS A 303 16.76 -9.58 28.17
N ARG A 304 16.56 -10.71 27.50
CA ARG A 304 16.36 -12.08 28.03
C ARG A 304 17.54 -12.69 28.78
N TYR A 305 18.76 -12.24 28.48
CA TYR A 305 19.97 -12.78 29.11
C TYR A 305 20.39 -11.97 30.34
N GLY A 306 19.44 -11.29 31.00
CA GLY A 306 19.70 -10.42 32.16
C GLY A 306 20.37 -9.09 31.77
N ILE A 307 20.22 -8.68 30.52
CA ILE A 307 21.02 -7.62 29.89
C ILE A 307 20.50 -6.22 30.21
N GLU A 308 19.29 -6.07 30.75
CA GLU A 308 18.74 -4.74 31.12
C GLU A 308 19.75 -3.92 31.93
N GLY A 309 20.41 -4.48 32.94
CA GLY A 309 21.41 -3.75 33.73
C GLY A 309 22.72 -3.39 33.01
N GLN A 310 23.07 -4.05 31.90
CA GLN A 310 24.37 -3.88 31.21
C GLN A 310 24.27 -3.07 29.89
N LEU A 311 23.11 -3.09 29.23
CA LEU A 311 22.79 -2.24 28.07
C LEU A 311 22.11 -0.91 28.46
N LEU A 312 21.56 -0.76 29.68
CA LEU A 312 21.15 0.54 30.26
C LEU A 312 22.34 1.42 30.71
N ASP A 313 23.51 1.23 30.11
CA ASP A 313 24.59 2.18 30.28
C ASP A 313 24.13 3.54 29.73
N PRO A 314 24.19 4.64 30.50
CA PRO A 314 23.69 5.95 30.09
C PRO A 314 24.19 6.40 28.72
N LYS A 315 25.35 5.88 28.29
CA LYS A 315 25.92 6.14 26.97
C LYS A 315 25.08 5.63 25.79
N PHE A 316 24.16 4.68 26.01
CA PHE A 316 23.30 4.12 24.97
C PHE A 316 21.86 4.65 25.01
N ASP A 317 21.42 5.32 26.09
CA ASP A 317 20.04 5.81 26.26
C ASP A 317 19.54 6.61 25.04
N GLY A 318 20.42 7.39 24.42
CA GLY A 318 20.10 8.14 23.20
C GLY A 318 19.69 7.25 22.03
N ILE A 319 20.34 6.10 21.86
CA ILE A 319 20.06 5.13 20.80
C ILE A 319 18.82 4.31 21.14
N LEU A 320 18.70 3.82 22.38
CA LEU A 320 17.59 2.94 22.81
C LEU A 320 16.23 3.68 22.80
N LYS A 321 16.21 5.01 22.91
CA LYS A 321 14.98 5.81 22.75
C LYS A 321 14.25 5.58 21.41
N TYR A 322 14.94 5.10 20.39
CA TYR A 322 14.36 4.85 19.07
C TYR A 322 13.67 3.49 18.95
N GLU A 323 13.85 2.59 19.92
CA GLU A 323 13.25 1.25 19.96
C GLU A 323 11.72 1.29 19.80
N SER A 324 11.03 2.18 20.51
CA SER A 324 9.56 2.24 20.52
C SER A 324 8.95 2.91 19.27
N ASN A 325 9.77 3.51 18.40
CA ASN A 325 9.29 4.36 17.30
C ASN A 325 9.41 3.71 15.92
N TYR A 326 9.81 2.42 15.85
CA TYR A 326 10.07 1.70 14.60
C TYR A 326 8.93 1.81 13.57
N PHE A 327 7.68 1.67 14.02
CA PHE A 327 6.51 1.81 13.15
C PHE A 327 6.46 3.18 12.44
N VAL A 328 6.82 4.26 13.14
CA VAL A 328 6.69 5.64 12.64
C VAL A 328 7.74 5.93 11.56
N TYR A 329 8.98 5.45 11.73
CA TYR A 329 10.05 5.75 10.78
C TYR A 329 10.33 4.65 9.75
N CYS A 330 9.96 3.39 9.97
CA CYS A 330 10.14 2.32 8.97
C CYS A 330 8.83 1.93 8.28
N SER A 331 7.82 1.50 9.03
CA SER A 331 6.60 0.90 8.45
C SER A 331 5.64 1.93 7.84
N LEU A 332 5.43 3.09 8.49
CA LEU A 332 4.48 4.11 8.06
C LEU A 332 4.83 4.77 6.70
N PRO A 333 6.10 5.10 6.39
CA PRO A 333 6.55 5.46 5.04
C PRO A 333 6.16 4.48 3.94
N ILE A 334 6.29 3.17 4.20
CA ILE A 334 5.94 2.10 3.24
C ILE A 334 4.44 2.16 2.94
N ILE A 335 3.62 2.28 3.98
CA ILE A 335 2.16 2.38 3.86
C ILE A 335 1.77 3.63 3.06
N GLY A 336 2.35 4.79 3.40
CA GLY A 336 2.08 6.06 2.71
C GLY A 336 2.49 6.04 1.24
N LEU A 337 3.62 5.40 0.91
CA LEU A 337 4.05 5.20 -0.47
C LEU A 337 3.03 4.33 -1.21
N GLY A 338 2.58 3.27 -0.54
CA GLY A 338 1.64 2.33 -1.11
C GLY A 338 0.30 2.96 -1.48
N THR A 339 -0.28 3.75 -0.59
CA THR A 339 -1.51 4.50 -0.85
C THR A 339 -1.33 5.51 -1.99
N THR A 340 -0.16 6.15 -2.06
CA THR A 340 0.13 7.16 -3.09
C THR A 340 0.23 6.52 -4.48
N ILE A 341 0.95 5.39 -4.62
CA ILE A 341 1.05 4.67 -5.90
C ILE A 341 -0.31 4.10 -6.33
N ALA A 342 -1.13 3.60 -5.39
CA ALA A 342 -2.48 3.16 -5.73
C ALA A 342 -3.32 4.29 -6.34
N THR A 343 -3.26 5.50 -5.77
CA THR A 343 -3.94 6.68 -6.35
C THR A 343 -3.29 7.16 -7.66
N PHE A 344 -1.98 6.98 -7.82
CA PHE A 344 -1.28 7.26 -9.08
C PHE A 344 -1.74 6.36 -10.22
N MET A 345 -2.04 5.09 -9.95
CA MET A 345 -2.57 4.14 -10.94
C MET A 345 -3.92 4.57 -11.54
N TYR A 346 -4.73 5.35 -10.81
CA TYR A 346 -5.94 5.97 -11.35
C TYR A 346 -5.62 6.86 -12.56
N PHE A 347 -4.59 7.70 -12.45
CA PHE A 347 -4.20 8.62 -13.52
C PHE A 347 -3.59 7.87 -14.70
N ILE A 348 -2.77 6.85 -14.45
CA ILE A 348 -2.28 5.95 -15.52
C ILE A 348 -3.46 5.35 -16.29
N SER A 349 -4.48 4.87 -15.60
CA SER A 349 -5.68 4.34 -16.22
C SER A 349 -6.43 5.39 -17.07
N VAL A 350 -6.55 6.62 -16.59
CA VAL A 350 -7.16 7.74 -17.37
C VAL A 350 -6.34 8.07 -18.61
N SER A 351 -5.01 8.12 -18.49
CA SER A 351 -4.09 8.39 -19.59
C SER A 351 -4.22 7.38 -20.74
N ILE A 352 -4.26 6.09 -20.39
CA ILE A 352 -4.39 4.99 -21.36
C ILE A 352 -5.77 5.02 -22.02
N ARG A 353 -6.84 5.24 -21.25
CA ARG A 353 -8.24 5.07 -21.72
C ARG A 353 -8.83 6.28 -22.44
N GLY A 354 -8.36 7.51 -22.17
CA GLY A 354 -8.93 8.72 -22.78
C GLY A 354 -10.26 9.20 -22.16
N GLU A 355 -10.74 10.34 -22.65
CA GLU A 355 -11.57 11.37 -21.98
C GLU A 355 -13.06 11.03 -21.70
N ASN A 356 -13.39 9.83 -21.22
CA ASN A 356 -14.79 9.44 -20.94
C ASN A 356 -15.13 9.39 -19.43
N LYS A 357 -14.38 10.06 -18.56
CA LYS A 357 -14.68 10.09 -17.11
C LYS A 357 -15.45 11.33 -16.70
N SER A 358 -16.28 11.17 -15.66
CA SER A 358 -16.90 12.30 -14.95
C SER A 358 -15.85 13.31 -14.51
N GLN A 359 -16.03 14.57 -14.90
CA GLN A 359 -15.11 15.66 -14.59
C GLN A 359 -14.94 15.87 -13.08
N ASN A 360 -16.02 15.69 -12.31
CA ASN A 360 -15.96 15.76 -10.85
C ASN A 360 -15.07 14.66 -10.28
N LEU A 361 -15.17 13.43 -10.81
CA LEU A 361 -14.35 12.31 -10.35
C LEU A 361 -12.86 12.56 -10.65
N PHE A 362 -12.55 13.14 -11.82
CA PHE A 362 -11.18 13.55 -12.14
C PHE A 362 -10.63 14.60 -11.17
N ILE A 363 -11.42 15.64 -10.85
CA ILE A 363 -11.03 16.69 -9.90
C ILE A 363 -10.84 16.12 -8.49
N THR A 364 -11.73 15.24 -8.03
CA THR A 364 -11.61 14.61 -6.71
C THR A 364 -10.34 13.77 -6.61
N GLN A 365 -10.06 12.94 -7.62
CA GLN A 365 -8.84 12.12 -7.64
C GLN A 365 -7.57 12.96 -7.73
N TYR A 366 -7.65 14.12 -8.39
CA TYR A 366 -6.55 15.09 -8.46
C TYR A 366 -6.21 15.69 -7.11
N PHE A 367 -7.23 16.04 -6.32
CA PHE A 367 -7.01 16.52 -4.96
C PHE A 367 -6.51 15.41 -4.04
N ILE A 368 -7.04 14.18 -4.19
CA ILE A 368 -6.59 13.02 -3.41
C ILE A 368 -5.09 12.75 -3.64
N ILE A 369 -4.62 12.70 -4.90
CA ILE A 369 -3.20 12.43 -5.16
C ILE A 369 -2.31 13.57 -4.66
N TYR A 370 -2.76 14.82 -4.75
CA TYR A 370 -2.06 15.96 -4.17
C TYR A 370 -1.88 15.81 -2.66
N THR A 371 -2.98 15.52 -1.93
CA THR A 371 -2.94 15.31 -0.48
C THR A 371 -2.06 14.12 -0.12
N ASN A 372 -2.15 13.01 -0.86
CA ASN A 372 -1.32 11.83 -0.62
C ASN A 372 0.17 12.13 -0.81
N LEU A 373 0.54 12.86 -1.87
CA LEU A 373 1.95 13.26 -2.09
C LEU A 373 2.46 14.17 -0.97
N LEU A 374 1.64 15.09 -0.47
CA LEU A 374 2.00 15.93 0.68
C LEU A 374 2.21 15.09 1.94
N VAL A 375 1.27 14.21 2.28
CA VAL A 375 1.35 13.33 3.45
C VAL A 375 2.57 12.42 3.35
N LEU A 376 2.78 11.75 2.21
CA LEU A 376 3.96 10.91 1.96
C LEU A 376 5.27 11.69 2.14
N THR A 377 5.34 12.91 1.62
CA THR A 377 6.52 13.75 1.77
C THR A 377 6.78 14.08 3.24
N CYS A 378 5.75 14.44 4.00
CA CYS A 378 5.88 14.66 5.44
C CYS A 378 6.36 13.41 6.20
N LEU A 379 5.75 12.25 5.93
CA LEU A 379 6.11 10.98 6.57
C LEU A 379 7.57 10.62 6.32
N ASN A 380 8.03 10.74 5.07
CA ASN A 380 9.41 10.43 4.72
C ASN A 380 10.41 11.43 5.31
N ILE A 381 10.04 12.71 5.48
CA ILE A 381 10.89 13.69 6.16
C ILE A 381 11.04 13.33 7.64
N VAL A 382 9.93 13.04 8.33
CA VAL A 382 9.97 12.63 9.75
C VAL A 382 10.83 11.38 9.92
N SER A 383 10.62 10.39 9.06
CA SER A 383 11.42 9.17 9.04
C SER A 383 12.92 9.44 8.79
N LYS A 384 13.27 10.26 7.79
CA LYS A 384 14.66 10.67 7.50
C LYS A 384 15.33 11.37 8.68
N VAL A 385 14.61 12.26 9.37
CA VAL A 385 15.14 12.96 10.54
C VAL A 385 15.39 11.99 11.69
N GLN A 386 14.47 11.05 11.94
CA GLN A 386 14.65 10.07 13.01
C GLN A 386 15.82 9.12 12.73
N VAL A 387 15.92 8.58 11.51
CA VAL A 387 17.05 7.74 11.09
C VAL A 387 18.36 8.53 11.07
N GLY A 388 18.34 9.79 10.62
CA GLY A 388 19.50 10.67 10.61
C GLY A 388 20.05 10.94 12.01
N ASN A 389 19.15 11.21 12.98
CA ASN A 389 19.53 11.39 14.38
C ASN A 389 20.09 10.09 14.98
N LEU A 390 19.48 8.94 14.68
CA LEU A 390 19.97 7.63 15.11
C LEU A 390 21.40 7.39 14.61
N VAL A 391 21.68 7.72 13.35
CA VAL A 391 23.02 7.61 12.75
C VAL A 391 24.00 8.58 13.39
N GLY A 392 23.57 9.80 13.69
CA GLY A 392 24.38 10.79 14.42
C GLY A 392 24.79 10.29 15.81
N LEU A 393 23.87 9.63 16.53
CA LEU A 393 24.14 9.02 17.83
C LEU A 393 25.02 7.77 17.70
N TRP A 394 24.76 6.92 16.71
CA TRP A 394 25.58 5.73 16.43
C TRP A 394 27.05 6.08 16.17
N ASN A 395 27.28 7.14 15.40
CA ASN A 395 28.62 7.65 15.07
C ASN A 395 29.20 8.58 16.14
N GLY A 396 28.48 8.83 17.24
CA GLY A 396 28.96 9.68 18.33
C GLY A 396 30.28 9.15 18.88
N SER A 397 31.24 10.04 19.12
CA SER A 397 32.56 9.68 19.66
C SER A 397 32.47 9.41 21.16
N THR A 398 33.05 8.30 21.61
CA THR A 398 33.29 8.01 23.03
C THR A 398 34.67 8.52 23.47
N GLU A 399 34.94 8.50 24.77
CA GLU A 399 36.22 8.93 25.37
C GLU A 399 37.44 8.20 24.76
N ASN A 400 37.25 7.00 24.19
CA ASN A 400 38.31 6.17 23.62
C ASN A 400 38.51 6.36 22.10
N GLN A 401 37.97 7.42 21.48
CA GLN A 401 37.96 7.63 20.03
C GLN A 401 37.24 6.51 19.23
N SER A 402 36.49 5.63 19.91
CA SER A 402 35.58 4.68 19.27
C SER A 402 34.20 5.33 19.07
N THR A 403 33.38 4.73 18.20
CA THR A 403 31.98 5.15 18.04
C THR A 403 31.12 4.45 19.08
N ILE A 404 30.04 5.10 19.53
CA ILE A 404 29.05 4.50 20.44
C ILE A 404 28.52 3.18 19.84
N GLY A 405 28.29 3.12 18.52
CA GLY A 405 27.88 1.91 17.82
C GLY A 405 28.88 0.74 17.91
N LYS A 406 30.18 1.02 17.82
CA LYS A 406 31.23 -0.01 17.98
C LYS A 406 31.29 -0.53 19.41
N ASP A 407 31.15 0.36 20.40
CA ASP A 407 31.05 -0.03 21.80
C ASP A 407 29.81 -0.88 22.10
N PHE A 408 28.68 -0.57 21.44
CA PHE A 408 27.45 -1.34 21.54
C PHE A 408 27.63 -2.77 21.01
N ILE A 409 28.18 -2.93 19.79
CA ILE A 409 28.47 -4.26 19.22
C ILE A 409 29.51 -5.02 20.06
N SER A 410 30.52 -4.33 20.58
CA SER A 410 31.55 -4.95 21.43
C SER A 410 30.94 -5.47 22.73
N LYS A 411 29.97 -4.77 23.32
CA LYS A 411 29.23 -5.29 24.47
C LYS A 411 28.38 -6.50 24.11
N ILE A 412 27.72 -6.52 22.96
CA ILE A 412 27.00 -7.71 22.47
C ILE A 412 27.96 -8.90 22.34
N HIS A 413 29.15 -8.68 21.78
CA HIS A 413 30.19 -9.71 21.67
C HIS A 413 30.61 -10.27 23.04
N LEU A 414 30.87 -9.37 24.01
CA LEU A 414 31.22 -9.77 25.37
C LEU A 414 30.11 -10.60 26.05
N ILE A 415 28.85 -10.29 25.77
CA ILE A 415 27.72 -10.96 26.40
C ILE A 415 27.43 -12.31 25.73
N MET A 416 27.43 -12.36 24.40
CA MET A 416 27.08 -13.57 23.65
C MET A 416 28.21 -14.59 23.56
N GLY A 417 29.47 -14.17 23.76
CA GLY A 417 30.63 -15.06 23.73
C GLY A 417 30.72 -15.84 22.42
N GLU A 418 30.78 -17.18 22.51
CA GLU A 418 30.89 -18.08 21.37
C GLU A 418 29.67 -18.01 20.41
N ASN A 419 28.50 -17.60 20.91
CA ASN A 419 27.29 -17.47 20.08
C ASN A 419 27.30 -16.19 19.22
N PHE A 420 28.27 -15.29 19.41
CA PHE A 420 28.33 -14.02 18.69
C PHE A 420 28.48 -14.20 17.17
N GLU A 421 29.28 -15.16 16.70
CA GLU A 421 29.52 -15.35 15.26
C GLU A 421 28.22 -15.65 14.48
N PHE A 422 27.31 -16.40 15.11
CA PHE A 422 26.01 -16.72 14.52
C PHE A 422 25.08 -15.49 14.48
N ILE A 423 25.12 -14.66 15.53
CA ILE A 423 24.32 -13.43 15.62
C ILE A 423 24.86 -12.35 14.69
N GLU A 424 26.18 -12.20 14.61
CA GLU A 424 26.86 -11.28 13.70
C GLU A 424 26.44 -11.55 12.25
N LYS A 425 26.40 -12.82 11.82
CA LYS A 425 25.96 -13.22 10.48
C LYS A 425 24.46 -13.04 10.25
N ALA A 426 23.63 -13.31 11.25
CA ALA A 426 22.17 -13.20 11.13
C ALA A 426 21.68 -11.74 11.07
N TYR A 427 22.35 -10.82 11.76
CA TYR A 427 21.99 -9.40 11.84
C TYR A 427 22.92 -8.46 11.06
N TYR A 428 23.92 -9.00 10.36
CA TYR A 428 24.92 -8.26 9.59
C TYR A 428 25.65 -7.18 10.42
N LEU A 429 26.00 -7.53 11.67
CA LEU A 429 26.62 -6.59 12.61
C LEU A 429 27.99 -6.11 12.13
N ASP A 430 28.70 -6.93 11.34
CA ASP A 430 29.95 -6.62 10.68
C ASP A 430 29.84 -5.38 9.76
N GLN A 431 28.71 -5.23 9.08
CA GLN A 431 28.48 -4.16 8.10
C GLN A 431 28.16 -2.80 8.73
N ILE A 432 27.81 -2.81 10.02
CA ILE A 432 27.46 -1.61 10.82
C ILE A 432 28.50 -1.32 11.93
N ASN A 433 29.60 -2.08 12.01
CA ASN A 433 30.67 -1.98 13.01
C ASN A 433 31.61 -0.76 12.85
N GLY A 434 31.08 0.39 12.41
CA GLY A 434 31.86 1.59 12.19
C GLY A 434 31.00 2.81 11.89
N ASN A 435 31.62 3.84 11.29
CA ASN A 435 30.90 5.04 10.89
C ASN A 435 29.94 4.74 9.74
N ILE A 436 28.65 4.98 9.98
CA ILE A 436 27.60 4.82 8.98
C ILE A 436 27.28 6.19 8.40
N THR A 437 27.36 6.35 7.08
CA THR A 437 26.97 7.60 6.42
C THR A 437 25.91 7.34 5.37
N PHE A 438 24.90 8.22 5.35
CA PHE A 438 23.87 8.25 4.32
C PHE A 438 23.82 9.63 3.69
N ALA A 439 23.50 9.72 2.40
CA ALA A 439 23.35 11.01 1.72
C ALA A 439 22.26 11.89 2.38
N TRP A 440 21.23 11.26 2.97
CA TRP A 440 20.14 11.91 3.73
C TRP A 440 20.34 11.89 5.25
N SER A 441 21.54 11.58 5.77
CA SER A 441 21.79 11.65 7.22
C SER A 441 21.99 13.09 7.71
N ASN A 442 22.49 13.98 6.84
CA ASN A 442 22.71 15.38 7.19
C ASN A 442 21.37 16.14 7.17
N LEU A 443 21.02 16.77 8.29
CA LEU A 443 19.79 17.55 8.46
C LEU A 443 19.67 18.67 7.40
N ILE A 444 20.77 19.28 6.98
CA ILE A 444 20.79 20.30 5.94
C ILE A 444 20.34 19.72 4.58
N ASN A 445 20.76 18.49 4.26
CA ASN A 445 20.34 17.81 3.04
C ASN A 445 18.85 17.47 3.09
N ILE A 446 18.36 16.99 4.24
CA ILE A 446 16.92 16.68 4.43
C ILE A 446 16.08 17.94 4.24
N VAL A 447 16.45 19.05 4.88
CA VAL A 447 15.72 20.33 4.77
C VAL A 447 15.75 20.85 3.32
N SER A 448 16.91 20.81 2.66
CA SER A 448 17.04 21.24 1.27
C SER A 448 16.18 20.40 0.33
N GLU A 449 16.22 19.07 0.47
CA GLU A 449 15.36 18.16 -0.30
C GLU A 449 13.88 18.44 -0.05
N SER A 450 13.50 18.69 1.21
CA SER A 450 12.12 19.00 1.60
C SER A 450 11.61 20.27 0.92
N ILE A 451 12.40 21.35 0.94
CA ILE A 451 12.05 22.62 0.29
C ILE A 451 11.85 22.42 -1.21
N ILE A 452 12.76 21.67 -1.86
CA ILE A 452 12.67 21.37 -3.30
C ILE A 452 11.40 20.56 -3.59
N LEU A 453 11.12 19.51 -2.81
CA LEU A 453 9.95 18.64 -3.00
C LEU A 453 8.63 19.37 -2.77
N PHE A 454 8.50 20.14 -1.68
CA PHE A 454 7.29 20.94 -1.43
C PHE A 454 7.11 22.02 -2.49
N GLY A 455 8.19 22.69 -2.90
CA GLY A 455 8.16 23.67 -3.99
C GLY A 455 7.69 23.04 -5.31
N LEU A 456 8.17 21.84 -5.64
CA LEU A 456 7.77 21.11 -6.84
C LEU A 456 6.32 20.62 -6.75
N ILE A 457 5.88 20.09 -5.60
CA ILE A 457 4.48 19.69 -5.35
C ILE A 457 3.55 20.89 -5.55
N ILE A 458 3.79 21.99 -4.83
CA ILE A 458 2.90 23.17 -4.84
C ILE A 458 2.87 23.79 -6.25
N SER A 459 4.02 24.02 -6.87
CA SER A 459 4.08 24.66 -8.20
C SER A 459 3.44 23.80 -9.29
N SER A 460 3.78 22.51 -9.37
CA SER A 460 3.24 21.62 -10.40
C SER A 460 1.73 21.44 -10.25
N PHE A 461 1.24 21.26 -9.02
CA PHE A 461 -0.20 21.08 -8.78
C PHE A 461 -1.02 22.38 -8.85
N LEU A 462 -0.42 23.55 -8.62
CA LEU A 462 -1.10 24.81 -8.91
C LEU A 462 -1.26 25.02 -10.43
N ILE A 463 -0.19 24.79 -11.20
CA ILE A 463 -0.20 24.94 -12.67
C ILE A 463 -1.22 23.99 -13.30
N ILE A 464 -1.20 22.71 -12.92
CA ILE A 464 -2.13 21.71 -13.43
C ILE A 464 -3.56 22.02 -12.94
N GLY A 465 -3.74 22.44 -11.69
CA GLY A 465 -5.04 22.81 -11.12
C GLY A 465 -5.72 23.98 -11.85
N VAL A 466 -4.96 25.01 -12.21
CA VAL A 466 -5.47 26.14 -13.02
C VAL A 466 -5.93 25.66 -14.39
N ASN A 467 -5.21 24.73 -15.01
CA ASN A 467 -5.60 24.16 -16.31
C ASN A 467 -6.87 23.29 -16.20
N ILE A 468 -7.04 22.54 -15.12
CA ILE A 468 -8.27 21.79 -14.80
C ILE A 468 -9.47 22.73 -14.64
N MET A 469 -9.32 23.84 -13.90
CA MET A 469 -10.41 24.80 -13.76
C MET A 469 -10.81 25.44 -15.09
N ARG A 470 -9.82 25.83 -15.92
CA ARG A 470 -10.07 26.39 -17.26
C ARG A 470 -10.81 25.41 -18.17
N THR A 471 -10.43 24.13 -18.19
CA THR A 471 -11.13 23.10 -18.98
C THR A 471 -12.54 22.84 -18.46
N THR A 472 -12.75 22.87 -17.15
CA THR A 472 -14.07 22.72 -16.52
C THR A 472 -15.04 23.83 -16.91
N ILE A 473 -14.58 25.08 -16.85
CA ILE A 473 -15.38 26.23 -17.28
C ILE A 473 -15.71 26.12 -18.77
N PHE A 474 -14.73 25.73 -19.60
CA PHE A 474 -14.93 25.54 -21.03
C PHE A 474 -15.98 24.46 -21.35
N LYS A 475 -15.86 23.27 -20.74
CA LYS A 475 -16.81 22.17 -20.93
C LYS A 475 -18.21 22.54 -20.47
N LYS A 476 -18.36 23.23 -19.33
CA LYS A 476 -19.66 23.70 -18.84
C LYS A 476 -20.32 24.68 -19.82
N ARG A 477 -19.55 25.59 -20.42
CA ARG A 477 -20.06 26.52 -21.46
C ARG A 477 -20.50 25.78 -22.73
N VAL A 478 -19.70 24.85 -23.22
CA VAL A 478 -20.02 24.06 -24.43
C VAL A 478 -21.26 23.17 -24.19
N GLY A 479 -21.34 22.50 -23.04
CA GLY A 479 -22.50 21.70 -22.66
C GLY A 479 -23.79 22.54 -22.62
N ALA A 480 -23.74 23.74 -22.03
CA ALA A 480 -24.87 24.66 -22.03
C ALA A 480 -25.30 25.09 -23.45
N GLN A 481 -24.35 25.32 -24.36
CA GLN A 481 -24.65 25.65 -25.76
C GLN A 481 -25.31 24.49 -26.53
N ILE A 482 -24.88 23.26 -26.31
CA ILE A 482 -25.50 22.06 -26.91
C ILE A 482 -26.92 21.88 -26.38
N LEU A 483 -27.12 22.00 -25.07
CA LEU A 483 -28.44 21.86 -24.45
C LEU A 483 -29.40 22.96 -24.93
N PHE A 484 -28.88 24.16 -25.16
CA PHE A 484 -29.63 25.27 -25.74
C PHE A 484 -29.99 25.02 -27.21
N SER A 485 -29.06 24.52 -28.03
CA SER A 485 -29.31 24.21 -29.44
C SER A 485 -30.31 23.04 -29.62
N GLU A 486 -30.25 22.02 -28.76
CA GLU A 486 -31.23 20.94 -28.72
C GLU A 486 -32.63 21.44 -28.33
N ARG A 487 -32.73 22.32 -27.32
CA ARG A 487 -34.00 22.95 -26.94
C ARG A 487 -34.58 23.79 -28.08
N LEU A 488 -33.75 24.53 -28.82
CA LEU A 488 -34.16 25.27 -30.01
C LEU A 488 -34.61 24.34 -31.15
N ALA A 489 -33.90 23.24 -31.38
CA ALA A 489 -34.28 22.26 -32.40
C ALA A 489 -35.61 21.57 -32.06
N LYS A 490 -35.85 21.23 -30.79
CA LYS A 490 -37.14 20.70 -30.32
C LYS A 490 -38.27 21.71 -30.49
N ARG A 491 -38.06 22.99 -30.17
CA ARG A 491 -39.06 24.06 -30.39
C ARG A 491 -39.39 24.24 -31.88
N ARG A 492 -38.39 24.22 -32.76
CA ARG A 492 -38.61 24.30 -34.22
C ARG A 492 -39.36 23.09 -34.79
N ARG A 493 -39.16 21.89 -34.24
CA ARG A 493 -39.94 20.69 -34.62
C ARG A 493 -41.38 20.74 -34.09
N GLY A 494 -41.58 21.26 -32.87
CA GLY A 494 -42.92 21.50 -32.32
C GLY A 494 -43.75 22.47 -33.17
N ASN A 495 -43.15 23.58 -33.64
CA ASN A 495 -43.83 24.55 -34.51
C ASN A 495 -44.12 24.04 -35.93
N LYS A 496 -43.47 22.97 -36.40
CA LYS A 496 -43.78 22.38 -37.72
C LYS A 496 -45.00 21.46 -37.70
N ASN A 497 -45.42 21.01 -36.52
CA ASN A 497 -46.62 20.18 -36.34
C ASN A 497 -47.87 21.01 -35.99
N VAL A 498 -47.74 22.34 -35.98
CA VAL A 498 -48.87 23.28 -35.94
C VAL A 498 -49.01 23.86 -37.34
N LYS A 499 -49.76 23.17 -38.19
CA LYS A 499 -50.29 23.70 -39.44
C LYS A 499 -51.76 23.33 -39.52
#